data_AF-A0A2E3H358-F1
#
_entry.id   AF-A0A2E3H358-F1
#
_cell.length_a   1.000
_cell.length_b   1.000
_cell.length_c   1.000
_cell.angle_alpha   90.00
_cell.angle_beta   90.00
_cell.angle_gamma   90.00
#
_symmetry.space_group_name_H-M   'P 1'
#
loop_
_entity.id
_entity.type
_entity.pdbx_description
1 polymer ?
#
loop_
_entity_poly.entity_id
_entity_poly.type
_entity_poly.pdbx_seq_one_letter_code
_entity_poly.pdbx_strand_id
1 'polypeptide(L)'
;MPNYTVIIHTPQELNHSSYIQTGLFELEKKGLIKVVVRLYLKKNKGTLTVDKQGDITTSSRPNPKTSFYTLIDRSTNKRISFATDLYDFAEHFSEAALNGCDYYFKRNFESRLVNNLSARFLNKTHPLGLTFRVKSDQTRPKFILKVGMMFSNLLLNIKFDSRFFKRLIDTYNTNLYHIKKTEDNRRIERFENFEKEFLNNTILFQTRTFLHENDLDVKQIHQQRYHIIQLLRQHFPDTFMGGFVPSRVANKNYSDALTNVPTTPEKYLDAMKKAKIVIYTRGLANSPAWKMAEYLSQGKVIIAESLSTELPVPLTEGKELLYFQNDTELIEKIKIALEDKALAARLSKNARAYFEKHVHPVQNTKRILELMLNKPLV
;
A
#
# COMPACT_ATOMS: atom_id res chain seq x y z
N MET A 1 -9.76 -3.83 -30.98
CA MET A 1 -9.89 -4.36 -29.59
C MET A 1 -8.49 -4.50 -29.01
N PRO A 2 -8.27 -4.28 -27.71
CA PRO A 2 -6.94 -4.42 -27.11
C PRO A 2 -6.40 -5.84 -27.29
N ASN A 3 -5.10 -5.97 -27.57
CA ASN A 3 -4.43 -7.27 -27.75
C ASN A 3 -4.34 -8.08 -26.45
N TYR A 4 -4.46 -7.40 -25.30
CA TYR A 4 -4.32 -8.02 -23.99
C TYR A 4 -5.62 -7.96 -23.21
N THR A 5 -5.90 -9.00 -22.43
CA THR A 5 -7.02 -9.03 -21.49
C THR A 5 -6.52 -9.43 -20.11
N VAL A 6 -6.86 -8.65 -19.09
CA VAL A 6 -6.60 -9.00 -17.68
C VAL A 6 -7.91 -9.38 -17.02
N ILE A 7 -7.96 -10.60 -16.50
CA ILE A 7 -9.06 -11.10 -15.68
C ILE A 7 -8.72 -10.84 -14.21
N ILE A 8 -9.58 -10.11 -13.52
CA ILE A 8 -9.56 -9.92 -12.07
C ILE A 8 -10.45 -11.00 -11.44
N HIS A 9 -9.86 -11.87 -10.61
CA HIS A 9 -10.60 -12.93 -9.92
C HIS A 9 -11.12 -12.44 -8.57
N THR A 10 -12.43 -12.55 -8.34
CA THR A 10 -13.07 -12.18 -7.05
C THR A 10 -13.29 -13.41 -6.17
N PRO A 11 -13.14 -13.32 -4.84
CA PRO A 11 -13.08 -12.10 -4.03
C PRO A 11 -11.67 -11.51 -3.88
N GLN A 12 -11.58 -10.21 -3.63
CA GLN A 12 -10.35 -9.49 -3.27
C GLN A 12 -10.61 -8.57 -2.08
N GLU A 13 -9.58 -8.31 -1.25
CA GLU A 13 -9.69 -7.28 -0.22
C GLU A 13 -9.63 -5.90 -0.87
N LEU A 14 -10.74 -5.15 -0.84
CA LEU A 14 -10.93 -3.99 -1.70
C LEU A 14 -10.05 -2.78 -1.37
N ASN A 15 -9.48 -2.66 -0.16
CA ASN A 15 -8.68 -1.49 0.16
C ASN A 15 -7.26 -1.59 -0.39
N HIS A 16 -6.58 -2.71 -0.16
CA HIS A 16 -5.22 -2.91 -0.64
C HIS A 16 -5.21 -3.15 -2.15
N SER A 17 -6.14 -3.98 -2.65
CA SER A 17 -6.23 -4.28 -4.09
C SER A 17 -6.66 -3.07 -4.93
N SER A 18 -7.21 -2.02 -4.31
CA SER A 18 -7.62 -0.79 -5.00
C SER A 18 -6.52 -0.15 -5.85
N TYR A 19 -5.26 -0.30 -5.44
CA TYR A 19 -4.10 0.18 -6.18
C TYR A 19 -3.96 -0.50 -7.55
N ILE A 20 -3.89 -1.83 -7.56
CA ILE A 20 -3.75 -2.63 -8.80
C ILE A 20 -5.01 -2.51 -9.65
N GLN A 21 -6.19 -2.53 -9.03
CA GLN A 21 -7.46 -2.33 -9.73
C GLN A 21 -7.52 -0.97 -10.43
N THR A 22 -7.09 0.11 -9.76
CA THR A 22 -7.02 1.44 -10.35
C THR A 22 -6.08 1.46 -11.55
N GLY A 23 -4.88 0.87 -11.44
CA GLY A 23 -3.96 0.76 -12.56
C GLY A 23 -4.55 0.01 -13.76
N LEU A 24 -5.22 -1.13 -13.52
CA LEU A 24 -5.87 -1.91 -14.56
C LEU A 24 -7.01 -1.14 -15.25
N PHE A 25 -7.88 -0.48 -14.48
CA PHE A 25 -8.99 0.29 -15.04
C PHE A 25 -8.49 1.50 -15.84
N GLU A 26 -7.50 2.24 -15.34
CA GLU A 26 -6.93 3.36 -16.09
C GLU A 26 -6.16 2.91 -17.34
N LEU A 27 -5.54 1.72 -17.34
CA LEU A 27 -4.95 1.12 -18.55
C LEU A 27 -6.03 0.71 -19.57
N GLU A 28 -7.18 0.20 -19.12
CA GLU A 28 -8.32 -0.07 -19.99
C GLU A 28 -8.92 1.21 -20.57
N LYS A 29 -9.03 2.28 -19.77
CA LYS A 29 -9.47 3.60 -20.23
C LYS A 29 -8.56 4.15 -21.34
N LYS A 30 -7.26 3.86 -21.26
CA LYS A 30 -6.25 4.21 -22.28
C LYS A 30 -6.28 3.28 -23.50
N GLY A 31 -7.13 2.26 -23.54
CA GLY A 31 -7.25 1.31 -24.65
C GLY A 31 -6.15 0.25 -24.74
N LEU A 32 -5.25 0.17 -23.76
CA LEU A 32 -4.08 -0.73 -23.78
C LEU A 32 -4.43 -2.17 -23.43
N ILE A 33 -5.44 -2.37 -22.57
CA ILE A 33 -5.92 -3.68 -22.17
C ILE A 33 -7.45 -3.71 -22.12
N LYS A 34 -8.03 -4.91 -22.14
CA LYS A 34 -9.40 -5.13 -21.67
C LYS A 34 -9.36 -5.71 -20.26
N VAL A 35 -10.21 -5.23 -19.37
CA VAL A 35 -10.37 -5.77 -18.01
C VAL A 35 -11.68 -6.54 -17.92
N VAL A 36 -11.61 -7.73 -17.33
CA VAL A 36 -12.78 -8.58 -17.07
C VAL A 36 -12.77 -8.97 -15.61
N VAL A 37 -13.90 -8.81 -14.93
CA VAL A 37 -14.06 -9.30 -13.55
C VAL A 37 -14.75 -10.66 -13.59
N ARG A 38 -14.17 -11.67 -12.95
CA ARG A 38 -14.70 -13.03 -12.93
C ARG A 38 -14.81 -13.57 -11.51
N LEU A 39 -15.93 -14.23 -11.22
CA LEU A 39 -16.13 -14.96 -9.99
C LEU A 39 -15.14 -16.14 -9.89
N TYR A 40 -14.45 -16.23 -8.77
CA TYR A 40 -13.49 -17.29 -8.49
C TYR A 40 -13.75 -17.89 -7.10
N LEU A 41 -14.33 -19.09 -7.09
CA LEU A 41 -14.82 -19.75 -5.86
C LEU A 41 -13.76 -20.61 -5.17
N LYS A 42 -12.49 -20.54 -5.60
CA LYS A 42 -11.41 -21.26 -4.93
C LYS A 42 -11.08 -20.58 -3.60
N LYS A 43 -11.06 -21.36 -2.51
CA LYS A 43 -10.79 -20.85 -1.15
C LYS A 43 -9.38 -20.27 -0.96
N ASN A 44 -8.43 -20.63 -1.83
CA ASN A 44 -7.02 -20.17 -1.81
C ASN A 44 -6.42 -20.14 -0.39
N LYS A 45 -6.51 -21.28 0.29
CA LYS A 45 -5.94 -21.46 1.62
C LYS A 45 -4.44 -21.73 1.55
N GLY A 46 -3.78 -21.60 2.70
CA GLY A 46 -2.36 -21.87 2.83
C GLY A 46 -1.58 -20.58 3.03
N THR A 47 -0.85 -20.52 4.15
CA THR A 47 0.13 -19.47 4.42
C THR A 47 1.45 -20.15 4.74
N LEU A 48 2.46 -19.83 3.94
CA LEU A 48 3.85 -20.19 4.18
C LEU A 48 4.48 -19.06 5.01
N THR A 49 5.18 -19.40 6.08
CA THR A 49 5.89 -18.45 6.93
C THR A 49 7.38 -18.80 6.96
N VAL A 50 8.22 -17.83 6.63
CA VAL A 50 9.68 -17.92 6.76
C VAL A 50 10.08 -17.21 8.05
N ASP A 51 10.62 -17.94 9.03
CA ASP A 51 11.06 -17.30 10.27
C ASP A 51 12.41 -16.59 10.13
N LYS A 52 12.98 -16.14 11.26
CA LYS A 52 14.25 -15.41 11.28
C LYS A 52 15.46 -16.30 10.98
N GLN A 53 15.35 -17.59 11.20
CA GLN A 53 16.37 -18.61 10.94
C GLN A 53 16.30 -19.10 9.48
N GLY A 54 15.23 -18.78 8.77
CA GLY A 54 14.98 -19.22 7.41
C GLY A 54 14.14 -20.49 7.35
N ASP A 55 13.66 -21.00 8.49
CA ASP A 55 12.83 -22.19 8.53
C ASP A 55 11.42 -21.87 8.01
N ILE A 56 10.90 -22.81 7.23
CA ILE A 56 9.60 -22.67 6.58
C ILE A 56 8.56 -23.49 7.32
N THR A 57 7.51 -22.80 7.78
CA THR A 57 6.31 -23.45 8.31
C THR A 57 5.11 -23.15 7.42
N THR A 58 4.19 -24.11 7.32
CA THR A 58 2.94 -23.94 6.57
C THR A 58 1.75 -24.04 7.51
N SER A 59 0.71 -23.25 7.23
CA SER A 59 -0.56 -23.35 7.93
C SER A 59 -1.72 -23.32 6.95
N SER A 60 -2.83 -23.96 7.30
CA SER A 60 -4.04 -23.97 6.46
C SER A 60 -4.80 -22.63 6.45
N ARG A 61 -4.29 -21.60 7.15
CA ARG A 61 -4.91 -20.27 7.20
C ARG A 61 -4.79 -19.60 5.83
N PRO A 62 -5.84 -18.89 5.37
CA PRO A 62 -5.73 -18.10 4.16
C PRO A 62 -4.73 -16.96 4.36
N ASN A 63 -3.85 -16.75 3.37
CA ASN A 63 -2.99 -15.59 3.38
C ASN A 63 -3.83 -14.33 3.05
N PRO A 64 -3.91 -13.36 3.96
CA PRO A 64 -4.78 -12.21 3.78
C PRO A 64 -4.25 -11.28 2.69
N LYS A 65 -5.16 -10.57 2.01
CA LYS A 65 -4.85 -9.51 1.03
C LYS A 65 -4.06 -9.97 -0.21
N THR A 66 -3.95 -11.27 -0.48
CA THR A 66 -3.47 -11.76 -1.79
C THR A 66 -4.60 -11.70 -2.82
N SER A 67 -4.32 -11.09 -3.96
CA SER A 67 -5.26 -10.95 -5.09
C SER A 67 -4.77 -11.72 -6.31
N PHE A 68 -5.69 -12.37 -7.03
CA PHE A 68 -5.37 -13.27 -8.14
C PHE A 68 -5.86 -12.69 -9.48
N TYR A 69 -5.07 -12.91 -10.53
CA TYR A 69 -5.31 -12.38 -11.87
C TYR A 69 -4.90 -13.37 -12.96
N THR A 70 -5.42 -13.15 -14.17
CA THR A 70 -4.94 -13.83 -15.39
C THR A 70 -4.76 -12.82 -16.51
N LEU A 71 -3.54 -12.69 -17.02
CA LEU A 71 -3.22 -11.96 -18.23
C LEU A 71 -3.33 -12.89 -19.44
N ILE A 72 -3.99 -12.44 -20.50
CA ILE A 72 -4.19 -13.16 -21.75
C ILE A 72 -3.64 -12.30 -22.88
N ASP A 73 -2.65 -12.81 -23.60
CA ASP A 73 -2.23 -12.27 -24.91
C ASP A 73 -3.10 -12.93 -25.99
N ARG A 74 -3.95 -12.14 -26.65
CA ARG A 74 -4.90 -12.65 -27.64
C ARG A 74 -4.24 -13.05 -28.96
N SER A 75 -3.07 -12.50 -29.26
CA SER A 75 -2.35 -12.81 -30.49
C SER A 75 -1.74 -14.21 -30.44
N THR A 76 -1.26 -14.62 -29.27
CA THR A 76 -0.62 -15.93 -29.05
C THR A 76 -1.51 -16.91 -28.29
N ASN A 77 -2.68 -16.46 -27.80
CA ASN A 77 -3.53 -17.16 -26.84
C ASN A 77 -2.78 -17.58 -25.54
N LYS A 78 -1.61 -16.99 -25.25
CA LYS A 78 -0.83 -17.27 -24.06
C LYS A 78 -1.58 -16.74 -22.83
N ARG A 79 -1.71 -17.58 -21.81
CA ARG A 79 -2.30 -17.24 -20.51
C ARG A 79 -1.23 -17.23 -19.45
N ILE A 80 -1.17 -16.16 -18.68
CA ILE A 80 -0.22 -15.98 -17.59
C ILE A 80 -1.03 -15.67 -16.33
N SER A 81 -0.93 -16.56 -15.35
CA SER A 81 -1.53 -16.41 -14.03
C SER A 81 -0.58 -15.66 -13.12
N PHE A 82 -1.09 -14.67 -12.38
CA PHE A 82 -0.26 -13.93 -11.43
C PHE A 82 -1.04 -13.52 -10.19
N ALA A 83 -0.31 -13.32 -9.09
CA ALA A 83 -0.86 -12.83 -7.85
C ALA A 83 -0.12 -11.58 -7.37
N THR A 84 -0.86 -10.70 -6.70
CA THR A 84 -0.29 -9.59 -5.94
C THR A 84 -0.55 -9.82 -4.45
N ASP A 85 0.51 -10.09 -3.71
CA ASP A 85 0.51 -10.18 -2.25
C ASP A 85 0.69 -8.77 -1.67
N LEU A 86 -0.41 -8.25 -1.13
CA LEU A 86 -0.49 -6.92 -0.56
C LEU A 86 -0.50 -6.95 0.97
N TYR A 87 -0.07 -8.07 1.57
CA TYR A 87 0.00 -8.18 3.01
C TYR A 87 1.12 -7.32 3.60
N ASP A 88 1.01 -7.05 4.90
CA ASP A 88 1.97 -6.20 5.60
C ASP A 88 3.21 -7.00 6.05
N PHE A 89 3.06 -8.29 6.31
CA PHE A 89 4.15 -9.13 6.81
C PHE A 89 5.05 -9.64 5.67
N ALA A 90 6.35 -9.45 5.82
CA ALA A 90 7.35 -9.89 4.83
C ALA A 90 7.57 -11.40 4.88
N GLU A 91 7.41 -12.01 6.05
CA GLU A 91 7.61 -13.43 6.33
C GLU A 91 6.48 -14.33 5.81
N HIS A 92 5.29 -13.77 5.56
CA HIS A 92 4.10 -14.53 5.19
C HIS A 92 3.85 -14.51 3.69
N PHE A 93 3.67 -15.69 3.09
CA PHE A 93 3.41 -15.86 1.67
C PHE A 93 2.13 -16.66 1.43
N SER A 94 1.40 -16.36 0.36
CA SER A 94 0.26 -17.16 -0.07
C SER A 94 0.74 -18.44 -0.75
N GLU A 95 0.58 -19.58 -0.09
CA GLU A 95 0.90 -20.89 -0.64
C GLU A 95 0.08 -21.17 -1.90
N ALA A 96 -1.20 -20.79 -1.91
CA ALA A 96 -2.07 -20.95 -3.08
C ALA A 96 -1.54 -20.20 -4.31
N ALA A 97 -1.01 -18.99 -4.15
CA ALA A 97 -0.41 -18.23 -5.24
C ALA A 97 0.98 -18.75 -5.60
N LEU A 98 1.82 -19.08 -4.62
CA LEU A 98 3.13 -19.70 -4.85
C LEU A 98 3.00 -21.05 -5.59
N ASN A 99 1.92 -21.79 -5.43
CA ASN A 99 1.73 -23.03 -6.19
C ASN A 99 0.99 -22.82 -7.52
N GLY A 100 0.02 -21.89 -7.55
CA GLY A 100 -0.95 -21.78 -8.65
C GLY A 100 -0.73 -20.62 -9.62
N CYS A 101 0.25 -19.74 -9.39
CA CYS A 101 0.54 -18.62 -10.28
C CYS A 101 1.92 -18.73 -10.93
N ASP A 102 2.03 -18.23 -12.17
CA ASP A 102 3.29 -18.11 -12.90
C ASP A 102 4.17 -17.01 -12.31
N TYR A 103 3.56 -15.92 -11.81
CA TYR A 103 4.24 -14.80 -11.14
C TYR A 103 3.61 -14.45 -9.79
N TYR A 104 4.45 -14.04 -8.83
CA TYR A 104 4.05 -13.62 -7.49
C TYR A 104 4.68 -12.26 -7.16
N PHE A 105 3.88 -11.20 -7.04
CA PHE A 105 4.37 -9.87 -6.72
C PHE A 105 4.10 -9.54 -5.25
N LYS A 106 5.15 -9.35 -4.45
CA LYS A 106 5.05 -9.08 -3.01
C LYS A 106 5.28 -7.61 -2.69
N ARG A 107 4.38 -7.00 -1.93
CA ARG A 107 4.50 -5.59 -1.49
C ARG A 107 5.60 -5.39 -0.45
N ASN A 108 5.64 -6.22 0.59
CA ASN A 108 6.71 -6.18 1.59
C ASN A 108 7.75 -7.25 1.24
N PHE A 109 8.56 -6.96 0.22
CA PHE A 109 9.54 -7.90 -0.31
C PHE A 109 10.87 -7.69 0.41
N GLU A 110 11.41 -8.74 1.03
CA GLU A 110 12.73 -8.70 1.64
C GLU A 110 13.52 -9.92 1.16
N SER A 111 14.61 -9.71 0.41
CA SER A 111 15.42 -10.77 -0.19
C SER A 111 15.91 -11.76 0.87
N ARG A 112 16.24 -11.27 2.08
CA ARG A 112 16.64 -12.14 3.21
C ARG A 112 15.61 -13.20 3.58
N LEU A 113 14.33 -12.99 3.29
CA LEU A 113 13.24 -13.95 3.53
C LEU A 113 12.90 -14.72 2.26
N VAL A 114 12.83 -14.03 1.13
CA VAL A 114 12.50 -14.62 -0.17
C VAL A 114 13.55 -15.65 -0.61
N ASN A 115 14.83 -15.42 -0.30
CA ASN A 115 15.92 -16.33 -0.63
C ASN A 115 15.87 -17.68 0.12
N ASN A 116 15.10 -17.78 1.20
CA ASN A 116 14.87 -19.08 1.88
C ASN A 116 13.82 -19.93 1.17
N LEU A 117 13.05 -19.37 0.23
CA LEU A 117 12.09 -20.14 -0.53
C LEU A 117 12.79 -21.12 -1.49
N SER A 118 12.10 -22.21 -1.84
CA SER A 118 12.59 -23.12 -2.88
C SER A 118 12.89 -22.38 -4.20
N ALA A 119 13.84 -22.87 -4.99
CA ALA A 119 14.22 -22.25 -6.28
C ALA A 119 13.01 -21.99 -7.20
N ARG A 120 12.02 -22.89 -7.20
CA ARG A 120 10.75 -22.74 -7.93
C ARG A 120 9.97 -21.50 -7.51
N PHE A 121 9.94 -21.18 -6.22
CA PHE A 121 9.20 -20.05 -5.67
C PHE A 121 10.01 -18.76 -5.77
N LEU A 122 11.32 -18.83 -5.52
CA LEU A 122 12.24 -17.69 -5.64
C LEU A 122 12.18 -17.07 -7.04
N ASN A 123 12.31 -17.86 -8.10
CA ASN A 123 12.41 -17.38 -9.49
C ASN A 123 11.20 -16.60 -10.01
N LYS A 124 10.05 -16.70 -9.34
CA LYS A 124 8.82 -16.01 -9.72
C LYS A 124 8.33 -14.98 -8.72
N THR A 125 9.05 -14.82 -7.60
CA THR A 125 8.71 -13.86 -6.56
C THR A 125 9.41 -12.55 -6.88
N HIS A 126 8.63 -11.49 -7.07
CA HIS A 126 9.13 -10.19 -7.48
C HIS A 126 8.65 -9.09 -6.53
N PRO A 127 9.42 -8.01 -6.37
CA PRO A 127 8.95 -6.84 -5.64
C PRO A 127 7.79 -6.17 -6.40
N LEU A 128 6.70 -5.92 -5.69
CA LEU A 128 5.54 -5.19 -6.23
C LEU A 128 5.79 -3.68 -6.23
N GLY A 129 6.57 -3.18 -5.27
CA GLY A 129 6.82 -1.76 -5.05
C GLY A 129 5.81 -1.11 -4.11
N LEU A 130 5.85 0.23 -4.04
CA LEU A 130 4.97 1.01 -3.19
C LEU A 130 3.52 0.97 -3.69
N THR A 131 2.59 0.80 -2.76
CA THR A 131 1.15 0.87 -3.02
C THR A 131 0.48 1.82 -2.05
N PHE A 132 -0.74 2.23 -2.36
CA PHE A 132 -1.57 3.06 -1.49
C PHE A 132 -3.04 2.95 -1.88
N ARG A 133 -3.93 3.45 -1.03
CA ARG A 133 -5.37 3.46 -1.28
C ARG A 133 -5.72 4.54 -2.29
N VAL A 134 -6.25 4.11 -3.44
CA VAL A 134 -6.61 4.99 -4.55
C VAL A 134 -7.76 4.38 -5.34
N LYS A 135 -8.56 5.21 -6.01
CA LYS A 135 -9.62 4.76 -6.92
C LYS A 135 -9.55 5.49 -8.25
N SER A 136 -9.71 4.73 -9.34
CA SER A 136 -10.12 5.24 -10.66
C SER A 136 -11.53 5.81 -10.58
N ASP A 137 -11.95 6.64 -11.53
CA ASP A 137 -13.32 7.15 -11.62
C ASP A 137 -14.33 6.18 -12.25
N GLN A 138 -13.88 5.09 -12.87
CA GLN A 138 -14.78 4.13 -13.50
C GLN A 138 -15.80 3.52 -12.52
N THR A 139 -17.09 3.57 -12.86
CA THR A 139 -18.19 3.15 -11.97
C THR A 139 -18.60 1.69 -12.18
N ARG A 140 -18.69 1.25 -13.44
CA ARG A 140 -19.19 -0.10 -13.78
C ARG A 140 -18.30 -1.24 -13.27
N PRO A 141 -16.96 -1.24 -13.46
CA PRO A 141 -16.11 -2.31 -12.93
C PRO A 141 -16.14 -2.40 -11.41
N LYS A 142 -16.29 -1.26 -10.72
CA LYS A 142 -16.41 -1.22 -9.24
C LYS A 142 -17.66 -1.92 -8.75
N PHE A 143 -18.81 -1.71 -9.41
CA PHE A 143 -20.05 -2.38 -9.05
C PHE A 143 -19.90 -3.90 -9.17
N ILE A 144 -19.35 -4.37 -10.30
CA ILE A 144 -19.13 -5.80 -10.55
C ILE A 144 -18.17 -6.40 -9.51
N LEU A 145 -17.09 -5.69 -9.14
CA LEU A 145 -16.17 -6.13 -8.09
C LEU A 145 -16.86 -6.26 -6.73
N LYS A 146 -17.67 -5.26 -6.34
CA LYS A 146 -18.38 -5.26 -5.05
C LYS A 146 -19.40 -6.40 -4.97
N VAL A 147 -20.20 -6.59 -6.03
CA VAL A 147 -21.18 -7.68 -6.11
C VAL A 147 -20.48 -9.04 -6.17
N GLY A 148 -19.44 -9.18 -6.99
CA GLY A 148 -18.65 -10.40 -7.10
C GLY A 148 -17.98 -10.79 -5.78
N MET A 149 -17.45 -9.82 -5.03
CA MET A 149 -16.91 -10.04 -3.69
C MET A 149 -17.99 -10.50 -2.71
N MET A 150 -19.12 -9.79 -2.65
CA MET A 150 -20.26 -10.14 -1.77
C MET A 150 -20.73 -11.56 -2.05
N PHE A 151 -20.99 -11.88 -3.31
CA PHE A 151 -21.49 -13.18 -3.74
C PHE A 151 -20.47 -14.30 -3.50
N SER A 152 -19.19 -14.09 -3.86
CA SER A 152 -18.11 -15.04 -3.55
C SER A 152 -18.01 -15.33 -2.06
N ASN A 153 -17.98 -14.29 -1.22
CA ASN A 153 -17.80 -14.46 0.22
C ASN A 153 -18.99 -15.16 0.87
N LEU A 154 -20.22 -14.86 0.44
CA LEU A 154 -21.41 -15.56 0.90
C LEU A 154 -21.34 -17.04 0.53
N LEU A 155 -21.07 -17.37 -0.75
CA LEU A 155 -20.94 -18.76 -1.20
C LEU A 155 -19.83 -19.53 -0.48
N LEU A 156 -18.66 -18.91 -0.30
CA LEU A 156 -17.52 -19.53 0.39
C LEU A 156 -17.79 -19.84 1.87
N ASN A 157 -18.71 -19.10 2.49
CA ASN A 157 -19.08 -19.24 3.90
C ASN A 157 -20.34 -20.10 4.12
N ILE A 158 -21.00 -20.61 3.08
CA ILE A 158 -22.10 -21.58 3.23
C ILE A 158 -21.57 -22.84 3.92
N LYS A 159 -22.09 -23.13 5.13
CA LYS A 159 -21.99 -24.43 5.79
C LYS A 159 -23.26 -24.65 6.60
N PHE A 160 -23.94 -25.75 6.35
CA PHE A 160 -25.21 -26.11 6.98
C PHE A 160 -24.96 -26.64 8.41
N ASP A 161 -24.96 -25.73 9.38
CA ASP A 161 -24.84 -26.02 10.80
C ASP A 161 -25.69 -25.02 11.61
N SER A 162 -25.72 -25.16 12.94
CA SER A 162 -26.48 -24.26 13.83
C SER A 162 -26.07 -22.79 13.75
N ARG A 163 -24.93 -22.48 13.12
CA ARG A 163 -24.43 -21.12 12.93
C ARG A 163 -24.64 -20.61 11.50
N PHE A 164 -25.37 -21.34 10.65
CA PHE A 164 -25.58 -21.01 9.25
C PHE A 164 -26.08 -19.57 9.04
N PHE A 165 -27.24 -19.22 9.60
CA PHE A 165 -27.84 -17.89 9.45
C PHE A 165 -26.96 -16.78 10.04
N LYS A 166 -26.42 -17.00 11.25
CA LYS A 166 -25.52 -16.05 11.90
C LYS A 166 -24.29 -15.76 11.02
N ARG A 167 -23.67 -16.79 10.45
CA ARG A 167 -22.50 -16.63 9.58
C ARG A 167 -22.82 -15.87 8.30
N LEU A 168 -24.00 -16.09 7.70
CA LEU A 168 -24.43 -15.34 6.52
C LEU A 168 -24.64 -13.86 6.85
N ILE A 169 -25.31 -13.56 7.97
CA ILE A 169 -25.50 -12.18 8.47
C ILE A 169 -24.15 -11.51 8.76
N ASP A 170 -23.26 -12.19 9.47
CA ASP A 170 -21.91 -11.70 9.79
C ASP A 170 -21.10 -11.43 8.51
N THR A 171 -21.19 -12.34 7.53
CA THR A 171 -20.54 -12.19 6.22
C THR A 171 -21.09 -10.97 5.48
N TYR A 172 -22.41 -10.81 5.42
CA TYR A 172 -23.06 -9.67 4.78
C TYR A 172 -22.64 -8.34 5.42
N ASN A 173 -22.74 -8.23 6.74
CA ASN A 173 -22.35 -7.04 7.49
C ASN A 173 -20.87 -6.69 7.31
N THR A 174 -20.00 -7.71 7.34
CA THR A 174 -18.56 -7.53 7.11
C THR A 174 -18.29 -7.02 5.69
N ASN A 175 -18.94 -7.58 4.68
CA ASN A 175 -18.80 -7.13 3.29
C ASN A 175 -19.31 -5.70 3.11
N LEU A 176 -20.47 -5.34 3.69
CA LEU A 176 -20.98 -3.97 3.67
C LEU A 176 -20.00 -2.99 4.30
N TYR A 177 -19.42 -3.34 5.45
CA TYR A 177 -18.40 -2.52 6.10
C TYR A 177 -17.18 -2.31 5.20
N HIS A 178 -16.67 -3.38 4.57
CA HIS A 178 -15.55 -3.28 3.64
C HIS A 178 -15.89 -2.42 2.41
N ILE A 179 -17.09 -2.56 1.85
CA ILE A 179 -17.56 -1.75 0.74
C ILE A 179 -17.64 -0.28 1.14
N LYS A 180 -18.21 0.05 2.30
CA LYS A 180 -18.27 1.42 2.80
C LYS A 180 -16.88 2.00 3.01
N LYS A 181 -15.95 1.22 3.57
CA LYS A 181 -14.54 1.62 3.71
C LYS A 181 -13.92 2.04 2.38
N THR A 182 -14.30 1.44 1.24
CA THR A 182 -13.75 1.85 -0.07
C THR A 182 -14.08 3.29 -0.46
N GLU A 183 -15.08 3.92 0.16
CA GLU A 183 -15.44 5.32 -0.09
C GLU A 183 -14.32 6.28 0.35
N ASP A 184 -13.57 5.91 1.41
CA ASP A 184 -12.39 6.62 1.89
C ASP A 184 -11.21 6.59 0.90
N ASN A 185 -11.25 5.74 -0.14
CA ASN A 185 -10.22 5.76 -1.18
C ASN A 185 -10.33 7.07 -1.94
N ARG A 186 -9.20 7.78 -2.07
CA ARG A 186 -9.12 9.05 -2.80
C ARG A 186 -9.01 8.78 -4.30
N ARG A 187 -9.60 9.67 -5.09
CA ARG A 187 -9.53 9.68 -6.54
C ARG A 187 -8.08 9.78 -7.04
N ILE A 188 -7.71 9.10 -8.12
CA ILE A 188 -6.34 9.12 -8.65
C ILE A 188 -5.89 10.54 -9.03
N GLU A 189 -6.82 11.33 -9.56
CA GLU A 189 -6.63 12.72 -9.97
C GLU A 189 -6.14 13.58 -8.79
N ARG A 190 -6.51 13.24 -7.56
CA ARG A 190 -6.05 13.94 -6.35
C ARG A 190 -4.53 13.83 -6.15
N PHE A 191 -3.92 12.74 -6.62
CA PHE A 191 -2.49 12.48 -6.55
C PHE A 191 -1.77 12.91 -7.83
N GLU A 192 -2.46 12.97 -8.96
CA GLU A 192 -1.92 13.52 -10.22
C GLU A 192 -1.80 15.05 -10.15
N ASN A 193 -2.79 15.73 -9.54
CA ASN A 193 -2.80 17.17 -9.33
C ASN A 193 -1.72 17.59 -8.33
N PHE A 194 -0.59 18.04 -8.87
CA PHE A 194 0.60 18.47 -8.13
C PHE A 194 0.56 19.97 -7.82
N GLU A 195 0.78 20.33 -6.56
CA GLU A 195 0.98 21.72 -6.14
C GLU A 195 2.48 22.05 -6.19
N LYS A 196 2.86 22.99 -7.07
CA LYS A 196 4.26 23.32 -7.37
C LYS A 196 4.99 24.05 -6.26
N GLU A 197 4.29 24.79 -5.41
CA GLU A 197 4.90 25.65 -4.40
C GLU A 197 4.42 25.28 -3.00
N PHE A 198 5.38 25.17 -2.09
CA PHE A 198 5.08 25.04 -0.67
C PHE A 198 4.66 26.40 -0.16
N LEU A 199 3.39 26.53 0.25
CA LEU A 199 2.88 27.79 0.79
C LEU A 199 3.63 28.21 2.05
N ASN A 200 4.05 27.24 2.87
CA ASN A 200 4.65 27.48 4.19
C ASN A 200 5.84 26.53 4.45
N ASN A 201 6.73 26.91 5.37
CA ASN A 201 7.78 26.04 5.93
C ASN A 201 7.24 24.95 6.89
N THR A 202 6.00 24.51 6.68
CA THR A 202 5.32 23.56 7.56
C THR A 202 5.96 22.17 7.52
N ILE A 203 6.14 21.58 8.71
CA ILE A 203 6.58 20.20 8.92
C ILE A 203 5.35 19.37 9.32
N LEU A 204 5.02 18.33 8.57
CA LEU A 204 3.85 17.50 8.82
C LEU A 204 4.22 16.09 9.30
N PHE A 205 3.72 15.71 10.47
CA PHE A 205 3.71 14.32 10.94
C PHE A 205 2.41 13.99 11.67
N GLN A 206 1.40 13.57 10.90
CA GLN A 206 0.19 12.98 11.49
C GLN A 206 0.30 11.46 11.44
N THR A 207 -0.19 10.72 12.43
CA THR A 207 -0.16 9.25 12.43
C THR A 207 -1.30 8.64 13.23
N ARG A 208 -1.50 7.32 13.16
CA ARG A 208 -2.56 6.62 13.92
C ARG A 208 -1.97 5.70 14.97
N THR A 209 -2.72 5.49 16.05
CA THR A 209 -2.56 4.33 16.92
C THR A 209 -3.29 3.11 16.35
N PHE A 210 -3.03 1.95 16.93
CA PHE A 210 -3.58 0.65 16.54
C PHE A 210 -4.26 0.00 17.75
N LEU A 211 -5.26 -0.86 17.52
CA LEU A 211 -6.10 -1.41 18.60
C LEU A 211 -5.42 -2.53 19.41
N HIS A 212 -4.47 -3.25 18.84
CA HIS A 212 -3.82 -4.40 19.48
C HIS A 212 -2.64 -3.94 20.37
N GLU A 213 -2.94 -3.17 21.41
CA GLU A 213 -1.94 -2.53 22.30
C GLU A 213 -1.01 -3.52 23.01
N ASN A 214 -1.35 -4.81 23.08
CA ASN A 214 -0.51 -5.84 23.71
C ASN A 214 0.58 -6.39 22.78
N ASP A 215 0.44 -6.19 21.47
CA ASP A 215 1.43 -6.61 20.48
C ASP A 215 2.72 -5.76 20.59
N LEU A 216 3.87 -6.41 20.59
CA LEU A 216 5.16 -5.73 20.80
C LEU A 216 5.48 -4.72 19.69
N ASP A 217 5.21 -5.05 18.43
CA ASP A 217 5.43 -4.15 17.30
C ASP A 217 4.51 -2.93 17.42
N VAL A 218 3.25 -3.15 17.81
CA VAL A 218 2.29 -2.07 18.06
C VAL A 218 2.78 -1.12 19.16
N LYS A 219 3.26 -1.65 20.30
CA LYS A 219 3.78 -0.83 21.41
C LYS A 219 4.97 0.01 20.96
N GLN A 220 5.94 -0.61 20.29
CA GLN A 220 7.14 0.08 19.80
C GLN A 220 6.78 1.20 18.82
N ILE A 221 5.88 0.94 17.87
CA ILE A 221 5.42 1.96 16.92
C ILE A 221 4.73 3.11 17.65
N HIS A 222 3.88 2.85 18.65
CA HIS A 222 3.20 3.92 19.39
C HIS A 222 4.20 4.78 20.17
N GLN A 223 5.11 4.14 20.89
CA GLN A 223 6.16 4.83 21.67
C GLN A 223 7.04 5.70 20.77
N GLN A 224 7.55 5.13 19.67
CA GLN A 224 8.36 5.86 18.72
C GLN A 224 7.62 7.06 18.11
N ARG A 225 6.37 6.85 17.66
CA ARG A 225 5.59 7.93 17.06
C ARG A 225 5.26 9.03 18.06
N TYR A 226 4.91 8.66 19.28
CA TYR A 226 4.70 9.61 20.37
C TYR A 226 5.95 10.44 20.61
N HIS A 227 7.11 9.78 20.74
CA HIS A 227 8.41 10.42 20.93
C HIS A 227 8.73 11.42 19.81
N ILE A 228 8.60 11.01 18.54
CA ILE A 228 8.82 11.91 17.39
C ILE A 228 7.86 13.10 17.43
N ILE A 229 6.58 12.91 17.79
CA ILE A 229 5.63 14.02 17.90
C ILE A 229 6.09 15.04 18.96
N GLN A 230 6.53 14.58 20.14
CA GLN A 230 7.01 15.46 21.20
C GLN A 230 8.29 16.19 20.78
N LEU A 231 9.24 15.47 20.17
CA LEU A 231 10.49 16.03 19.68
C LEU A 231 10.24 17.14 18.64
N LEU A 232 9.35 16.90 17.68
CA LEU A 232 9.01 17.90 16.65
C LEU A 232 8.31 19.13 17.23
N ARG A 233 7.45 18.96 18.24
CA ARG A 233 6.82 20.09 18.95
C ARG A 233 7.82 20.92 19.73
N GLN A 234 8.79 20.26 20.36
CA GLN A 234 9.84 20.94 21.13
C GLN A 234 10.77 21.75 20.21
N HIS A 235 11.21 21.16 19.10
CA HIS A 235 12.19 21.80 18.22
C HIS A 235 11.58 22.74 17.17
N PHE A 236 10.32 22.56 16.81
CA PHE A 236 9.65 23.31 15.75
C PHE A 236 8.22 23.75 16.13
N PRO A 237 8.01 24.40 17.29
CA PRO A 237 6.68 24.69 17.83
C PRO A 237 5.78 25.50 16.87
N ASP A 238 6.37 26.42 16.11
CA ASP A 238 5.62 27.34 15.23
C ASP A 238 5.32 26.77 13.84
N THR A 239 6.03 25.70 13.44
CA THR A 239 5.95 25.15 12.07
C THR A 239 5.49 23.70 12.02
N PHE A 240 5.56 22.98 13.14
CA PHE A 240 5.11 21.61 13.22
C PHE A 240 3.57 21.52 13.25
N MET A 241 3.04 20.68 12.38
CA MET A 241 1.63 20.27 12.36
C MET A 241 1.55 18.75 12.37
N GLY A 242 0.65 18.18 13.15
CA GLY A 242 0.55 16.74 13.27
C GLY A 242 0.28 16.26 14.67
N GLY A 243 0.47 14.96 14.88
CA GLY A 243 0.08 14.24 16.09
C GLY A 243 -0.67 12.94 15.77
N PHE A 244 -1.22 12.31 16.81
CA PHE A 244 -2.09 11.16 16.65
C PHE A 244 -3.49 11.56 16.18
N VAL A 245 -4.02 10.84 15.20
CA VAL A 245 -5.44 10.86 14.85
C VAL A 245 -6.23 10.37 16.07
N PRO A 246 -7.25 11.12 16.53
CA PRO A 246 -8.06 10.73 17.68
C PRO A 246 -8.67 9.35 17.50
N SER A 247 -8.54 8.55 18.55
CA SER A 247 -9.08 7.19 18.64
C SER A 247 -9.17 6.81 20.11
N ARG A 248 -9.81 5.67 20.44
CA ARG A 248 -9.86 5.18 21.82
C ARG A 248 -8.47 5.10 22.47
N VAL A 249 -7.48 4.58 21.73
CA VAL A 249 -6.11 4.40 22.23
C VAL A 249 -5.39 5.74 22.33
N ALA A 250 -5.51 6.59 21.30
CA ALA A 250 -4.85 7.90 21.29
C ALA A 250 -5.38 8.81 22.40
N ASN A 251 -6.71 8.87 22.58
CA ASN A 251 -7.33 9.70 23.61
C ASN A 251 -7.02 9.23 25.03
N LYS A 252 -6.83 7.91 25.24
CA LYS A 252 -6.55 7.35 26.55
C LYS A 252 -5.08 7.51 26.95
N ASN A 253 -4.16 7.23 26.02
CA ASN A 253 -2.74 7.06 26.35
C ASN A 253 -1.86 8.22 25.86
N TYR A 254 -2.34 9.03 24.91
CA TYR A 254 -1.55 10.04 24.18
C TYR A 254 -2.38 11.30 23.90
N SER A 255 -3.20 11.71 24.86
CA SER A 255 -4.16 12.83 24.72
C SER A 255 -3.48 14.18 24.47
N ASP A 256 -2.28 14.36 25.01
CA ASP A 256 -1.43 15.52 24.79
C ASP A 256 -0.85 15.52 23.37
N ALA A 257 -0.59 14.36 22.76
CA ALA A 257 -0.03 14.21 21.41
C ALA A 257 -1.06 14.13 20.27
N LEU A 258 -2.32 14.54 20.50
CA LEU A 258 -3.35 14.54 19.46
C LEU A 258 -3.05 15.55 18.34
N THR A 259 -3.53 15.23 17.14
CA THR A 259 -3.26 16.03 15.94
C THR A 259 -4.12 17.30 15.85
N ASN A 260 -3.48 18.40 15.45
CA ASN A 260 -4.13 19.66 15.05
C ASN A 260 -4.49 19.71 13.55
N VAL A 261 -4.27 18.63 12.81
CA VAL A 261 -4.52 18.53 11.36
C VAL A 261 -5.83 17.76 11.12
N PRO A 262 -6.63 18.10 10.09
CA PRO A 262 -7.81 17.32 9.74
C PRO A 262 -7.52 15.81 9.58
N THR A 263 -8.47 14.97 9.97
CA THR A 263 -8.28 13.52 10.06
C THR A 263 -9.03 12.73 8.99
N THR A 264 -9.96 13.37 8.27
CA THR A 264 -10.63 12.74 7.15
C THR A 264 -9.66 12.62 5.97
N PRO A 265 -9.70 11.53 5.17
CA PRO A 265 -8.70 11.28 4.14
C PRO A 265 -8.51 12.43 3.13
N GLU A 266 -9.62 13.03 2.66
CA GLU A 266 -9.59 14.15 1.70
C GLU A 266 -8.97 15.40 2.33
N LYS A 267 -9.44 15.81 3.53
CA LYS A 267 -8.92 17.02 4.20
C LYS A 267 -7.48 16.85 4.68
N TYR A 268 -7.09 15.64 5.07
CA TYR A 268 -5.70 15.32 5.38
C TYR A 268 -4.82 15.49 4.13
N LEU A 269 -5.27 15.01 2.97
CA LEU A 269 -4.53 15.19 1.72
C LEU A 269 -4.39 16.69 1.40
N ASP A 270 -5.44 17.49 1.57
CA ASP A 270 -5.37 18.96 1.40
C ASP A 270 -4.32 19.58 2.33
N ALA A 271 -4.27 19.17 3.60
CA ALA A 271 -3.27 19.65 4.54
C ALA A 271 -1.85 19.19 4.16
N MET A 272 -1.68 17.93 3.73
CA MET A 272 -0.39 17.40 3.28
C MET A 272 0.14 18.12 2.05
N LYS A 273 -0.74 18.47 1.10
CA LYS A 273 -0.35 19.25 -0.09
C LYS A 273 0.25 20.62 0.26
N LYS A 274 -0.15 21.23 1.37
CA LYS A 274 0.40 22.51 1.83
C LYS A 274 1.71 22.39 2.61
N ALA A 275 2.03 21.21 3.13
CA ALA A 275 3.26 20.98 3.89
C ALA A 275 4.51 21.01 2.99
N LYS A 276 5.63 21.52 3.51
CA LYS A 276 6.94 21.48 2.84
C LYS A 276 7.65 20.16 3.15
N ILE A 277 7.80 19.90 4.44
CA ILE A 277 8.49 18.72 4.96
C ILE A 277 7.45 17.74 5.50
N VAL A 278 7.65 16.45 5.25
CA VAL A 278 6.84 15.37 5.79
C VAL A 278 7.73 14.32 6.44
N ILE A 279 7.33 13.88 7.63
CA ILE A 279 8.05 12.83 8.35
C ILE A 279 7.41 11.48 8.03
N TYR A 280 8.26 10.52 7.68
CA TYR A 280 7.87 9.17 7.34
C TYR A 280 8.46 8.17 8.34
N THR A 281 7.59 7.31 8.87
CA THR A 281 7.95 6.18 9.72
C THR A 281 7.35 4.90 9.15
N ARG A 282 7.92 3.74 9.51
CA ARG A 282 7.41 2.42 9.12
C ARG A 282 5.94 2.17 9.51
N GLY A 283 5.33 1.22 8.80
CA GLY A 283 4.04 0.61 9.14
C GLY A 283 4.17 -0.53 10.14
N LEU A 284 3.05 -1.22 10.39
CA LEU A 284 3.06 -2.50 11.12
C LEU A 284 3.94 -3.52 10.39
N ALA A 285 4.59 -4.41 11.13
CA ALA A 285 5.47 -5.45 10.60
C ALA A 285 6.55 -4.90 9.67
N ASN A 286 7.08 -3.70 9.98
CA ASN A 286 8.04 -2.95 9.16
C ASN A 286 7.59 -2.67 7.71
N SER A 287 6.30 -2.82 7.41
CA SER A 287 5.78 -2.62 6.06
C SER A 287 5.89 -1.16 5.60
N PRO A 288 6.02 -0.92 4.27
CA PRO A 288 6.01 0.42 3.72
C PRO A 288 4.65 1.09 3.93
N ALA A 289 4.54 2.12 4.76
CA ALA A 289 3.28 2.83 4.95
C ALA A 289 2.84 3.53 3.65
N TRP A 290 1.53 3.53 3.39
CA TRP A 290 0.95 4.15 2.18
C TRP A 290 1.31 5.63 2.02
N LYS A 291 1.62 6.31 3.13
CA LYS A 291 2.04 7.71 3.14
C LYS A 291 3.27 7.98 2.28
N MET A 292 4.20 7.03 2.13
CA MET A 292 5.36 7.24 1.26
C MET A 292 4.90 7.58 -0.16
N ALA A 293 3.96 6.80 -0.71
CA ALA A 293 3.43 7.05 -2.05
C ALA A 293 2.68 8.39 -2.13
N GLU A 294 1.93 8.76 -1.08
CA GLU A 294 1.22 10.04 -1.02
C GLU A 294 2.20 11.22 -1.02
N TYR A 295 3.27 11.13 -0.22
CA TYR A 295 4.31 12.14 -0.11
C TYR A 295 5.10 12.31 -1.41
N LEU A 296 5.51 11.19 -2.01
CA LEU A 296 6.17 11.19 -3.32
C LEU A 296 5.26 11.83 -4.38
N SER A 297 3.96 11.52 -4.36
CA SER A 297 3.01 12.09 -5.33
C SER A 297 2.94 13.62 -5.27
N GLN A 298 3.15 14.22 -4.10
CA GLN A 298 3.09 15.68 -3.96
C GLN A 298 4.47 16.31 -3.89
N GLY A 299 5.52 15.59 -4.32
CA GLY A 299 6.89 16.08 -4.34
C GLY A 299 7.31 16.67 -3.00
N LYS A 300 6.92 16.05 -1.88
CA LYS A 300 7.28 16.56 -0.55
C LYS A 300 8.77 16.37 -0.30
N VAL A 301 9.34 17.20 0.57
CA VAL A 301 10.65 16.90 1.16
C VAL A 301 10.44 15.87 2.25
N ILE A 302 10.88 14.64 2.00
CA ILE A 302 10.60 13.49 2.86
C ILE A 302 11.81 13.24 3.76
N ILE A 303 11.59 13.28 5.07
CA ILE A 303 12.56 12.84 6.08
C ILE A 303 12.03 11.50 6.62
N ALA A 304 12.74 10.40 6.37
CA ALA A 304 12.21 9.05 6.48
C ALA A 304 13.06 8.15 7.37
N GLU A 305 12.43 7.22 8.08
CA GLU A 305 13.13 6.00 8.48
C GLU A 305 13.50 5.16 7.25
N SER A 306 14.55 4.34 7.38
CA SER A 306 14.92 3.37 6.33
C SER A 306 13.80 2.36 6.08
N LEU A 307 13.61 2.01 4.81
CA LEU A 307 12.68 0.95 4.41
C LEU A 307 13.37 -0.41 4.54
N SER A 308 12.70 -1.39 5.18
CA SER A 308 13.16 -2.79 5.12
C SER A 308 12.80 -3.46 3.80
N THR A 309 11.67 -3.07 3.19
CA THR A 309 11.22 -3.60 1.90
C THR A 309 12.12 -3.14 0.76
N GLU A 310 12.45 -4.06 -0.13
CA GLU A 310 13.15 -3.77 -1.37
C GLU A 310 12.14 -3.41 -2.46
N LEU A 311 12.35 -2.25 -3.07
CA LEU A 311 11.53 -1.73 -4.16
C LEU A 311 12.11 -2.17 -5.51
N PRO A 312 11.29 -2.31 -6.57
CA PRO A 312 11.78 -2.64 -7.91
C PRO A 312 12.84 -1.65 -8.42
N VAL A 313 12.73 -0.39 -8.00
CA VAL A 313 13.73 0.66 -8.12
C VAL A 313 13.87 1.27 -6.73
N PRO A 314 15.05 1.35 -6.12
CA PRO A 314 15.19 1.85 -4.75
C PRO A 314 15.04 3.38 -4.66
N LEU A 315 14.61 3.87 -3.49
CA LEU A 315 14.70 5.28 -3.11
C LEU A 315 16.12 5.56 -2.58
N THR A 316 16.72 6.67 -3.01
CA THR A 316 18.13 6.97 -2.74
C THR A 316 18.28 8.20 -1.81
N GLU A 317 19.15 8.08 -0.80
CA GLU A 317 19.53 9.17 0.11
C GLU A 317 20.03 10.39 -0.66
N GLY A 318 19.55 11.58 -0.28
CA GLY A 318 19.97 12.85 -0.90
C GLY A 318 19.42 13.09 -2.31
N LYS A 319 18.70 12.12 -2.87
CA LYS A 319 18.07 12.22 -4.19
C LYS A 319 16.56 12.38 -4.11
N GLU A 320 15.84 11.38 -3.62
CA GLU A 320 14.37 11.44 -3.46
C GLU A 320 13.94 11.83 -2.04
N LEU A 321 14.76 11.52 -1.03
CA LEU A 321 14.46 11.74 0.38
C LEU A 321 15.75 11.86 1.21
N LEU A 322 15.61 12.12 2.50
CA LEU A 322 16.67 12.02 3.50
C LEU A 322 16.27 11.01 4.58
N TYR A 323 17.10 10.01 4.85
CA TYR A 323 16.88 8.97 5.84
C TYR A 323 17.41 9.40 7.21
N PHE A 324 16.75 9.11 8.32
CA PHE A 324 17.32 9.32 9.65
C PHE A 324 17.36 8.01 10.43
N GLN A 325 18.35 7.88 11.32
CA GLN A 325 18.51 6.72 12.21
C GLN A 325 18.25 7.05 13.67
N ASN A 326 18.30 8.33 14.03
CA ASN A 326 18.17 8.82 15.40
C ASN A 326 17.58 10.24 15.43
N ASP A 327 17.29 10.73 16.64
CA ASP A 327 16.68 12.04 16.88
C ASP A 327 17.54 13.19 16.35
N THR A 328 18.86 13.13 16.57
CA THR A 328 19.81 14.16 16.12
C THR A 328 19.75 14.31 14.60
N GLU A 329 19.87 13.20 13.87
CA GLU A 329 19.77 13.19 12.42
C GLU A 329 18.42 13.67 11.91
N LEU A 330 17.32 13.30 12.58
CA LEU A 330 15.98 13.76 12.23
C LEU A 330 15.92 15.30 12.28
N ILE A 331 16.37 15.89 13.39
CA ILE A 331 16.33 17.34 13.59
C ILE A 331 17.29 18.06 12.63
N GLU A 332 18.51 17.56 12.45
CA GLU A 332 19.50 18.13 11.53
C GLU A 332 18.99 18.12 10.08
N LYS A 333 18.45 17.00 9.61
CA LYS A 333 17.93 16.87 8.24
C LYS A 333 16.72 17.78 8.00
N ILE A 334 15.87 17.99 9.00
CA ILE A 334 14.79 18.98 8.92
C ILE A 334 15.38 20.40 8.78
N LYS A 335 16.34 20.79 9.62
CA LYS A 335 16.97 22.13 9.56
C LYS A 335 17.62 22.39 8.21
N ILE A 336 18.43 21.45 7.73
CA ILE A 336 19.08 21.53 6.40
C ILE A 336 18.03 21.67 5.29
N ALA A 337 16.93 20.90 5.33
CA ALA A 337 15.85 21.00 4.35
C ALA A 337 15.04 22.32 4.43
N LEU A 338 15.03 22.97 5.59
CA LEU A 338 14.40 24.29 5.75
C LEU A 338 15.28 25.40 5.16
N GLU A 339 16.59 25.34 5.43
CA GLU A 339 17.60 26.34 5.07
C GLU A 339 18.03 26.25 3.60
N ASP A 340 18.38 25.05 3.12
CA ASP A 340 18.84 24.83 1.75
C ASP A 340 17.67 24.65 0.77
N LYS A 341 17.28 25.76 0.16
CA LYS A 341 16.21 25.80 -0.86
C LYS A 341 16.54 24.97 -2.11
N ALA A 342 17.81 24.86 -2.49
CA ALA A 342 18.22 24.13 -3.68
C ALA A 342 18.14 22.62 -3.46
N LEU A 343 18.57 22.14 -2.28
CA LEU A 343 18.36 20.77 -1.84
C LEU A 343 16.87 20.44 -1.77
N ALA A 344 16.06 21.27 -1.11
CA ALA A 344 14.63 21.05 -0.97
C ALA A 344 13.93 20.95 -2.33
N ALA A 345 14.26 21.85 -3.28
CA ALA A 345 13.72 21.82 -4.63
C ALA A 345 14.14 20.55 -5.40
N ARG A 346 15.40 20.11 -5.23
CA ARG A 346 15.91 18.87 -5.86
C ARG A 346 15.20 17.63 -5.31
N LEU A 347 15.10 17.49 -3.99
CA LEU A 347 14.39 16.39 -3.33
C LEU A 347 12.93 16.34 -3.77
N SER A 348 12.25 17.49 -3.76
CA SER A 348 10.85 17.63 -4.20
C SER A 348 10.63 17.15 -5.64
N LYS A 349 11.44 17.67 -6.57
CA LYS A 349 11.37 17.32 -8.00
C LYS A 349 11.59 15.82 -8.21
N ASN A 350 12.60 15.26 -7.55
CA ASN A 350 12.94 13.84 -7.68
C ASN A 350 11.87 12.93 -7.04
N ALA A 351 11.33 13.30 -5.88
CA ALA A 351 10.24 12.58 -5.23
C ALA A 351 9.01 12.49 -6.14
N ARG A 352 8.63 13.60 -6.79
CA ARG A 352 7.53 13.63 -7.76
C ARG A 352 7.83 12.77 -9.00
N ALA A 353 9.02 12.93 -9.59
CA ALA A 353 9.41 12.14 -10.76
C ALA A 353 9.44 10.63 -10.45
N TYR A 354 9.89 10.26 -9.25
CA TYR A 354 9.86 8.88 -8.79
C TYR A 354 8.43 8.35 -8.67
N PHE A 355 7.50 9.15 -8.10
CA PHE A 355 6.09 8.76 -8.07
C PHE A 355 5.55 8.52 -9.48
N GLU A 356 5.69 9.50 -10.37
CA GLU A 356 5.16 9.45 -11.73
C GLU A 356 5.68 8.23 -12.50
N LYS A 357 6.96 7.87 -12.32
CA LYS A 357 7.61 6.79 -13.07
C LYS A 357 7.41 5.40 -12.43
N HIS A 358 7.45 5.30 -11.10
CA HIS A 358 7.59 4.01 -10.42
C HIS A 358 6.43 3.65 -9.49
N VAL A 359 5.67 4.64 -9.00
CA VAL A 359 4.61 4.43 -7.99
C VAL A 359 3.21 4.69 -8.54
N HIS A 360 3.09 5.48 -9.61
CA HIS A 360 1.80 5.79 -10.21
C HIS A 360 1.06 4.49 -10.58
N PRO A 361 -0.20 4.28 -10.15
CA PRO A 361 -0.90 2.99 -10.31
C PRO A 361 -0.90 2.46 -11.75
N VAL A 362 -1.01 3.36 -12.74
CA VAL A 362 -0.92 3.02 -14.17
C VAL A 362 0.47 2.51 -14.53
N GLN A 363 1.53 3.21 -14.14
CA GLN A 363 2.90 2.89 -14.54
C GLN A 363 3.40 1.62 -13.86
N ASN A 364 3.13 1.44 -12.57
CA ASN A 364 3.56 0.24 -11.87
C ASN A 364 2.77 -1.00 -12.34
N THR A 365 1.45 -0.87 -12.55
CA THR A 365 0.67 -1.97 -13.14
C THR A 365 1.14 -2.29 -14.56
N LYS A 366 1.43 -1.28 -15.39
CA LYS A 366 2.01 -1.46 -16.72
C LYS A 366 3.34 -2.22 -16.67
N ARG A 367 4.27 -1.79 -15.82
CA ARG A 367 5.55 -2.48 -15.55
C ARG A 367 5.34 -3.96 -15.19
N ILE A 368 4.39 -4.26 -14.32
CA ILE A 368 4.07 -5.65 -13.92
C ILE A 368 3.63 -6.46 -15.14
N LEU A 369 2.71 -5.94 -15.97
CA LEU A 369 2.23 -6.63 -17.17
C LEU A 369 3.36 -6.82 -18.20
N GLU A 370 4.16 -5.79 -18.45
CA GLU A 370 5.28 -5.82 -19.38
C GLU A 370 6.38 -6.81 -18.95
N LEU A 371 6.67 -6.89 -17.65
CA LEU A 371 7.60 -7.88 -17.10
C LEU A 371 7.15 -9.31 -17.42
N MET A 372 5.86 -9.60 -17.25
CA MET A 372 5.31 -10.93 -17.52
C MET A 372 5.24 -11.25 -19.03
N LEU A 373 4.99 -10.23 -19.86
CA LEU A 373 4.94 -10.37 -21.32
C LEU A 373 6.33 -10.42 -21.95
N ASN A 374 7.36 -9.90 -21.26
CA ASN A 374 8.69 -9.64 -21.78
C ASN A 374 8.67 -8.75 -23.04
N LYS A 375 7.76 -7.76 -23.08
CA LYS A 375 7.63 -6.77 -24.16
C LYS A 375 6.82 -5.55 -23.68
N PRO A 376 6.96 -4.39 -24.34
CA PRO A 376 6.13 -3.23 -24.05
C PRO A 376 4.64 -3.48 -24.28
N LEU A 377 3.81 -2.85 -23.46
CA LEU A 377 2.37 -2.81 -23.60
C LEU A 377 2.02 -1.63 -24.52
N VAL A 378 1.76 -1.96 -25.79
CA VAL A 378 1.39 -1.03 -26.87
C VAL A 378 -0.09 -1.13 -27.18
#